data_AF-W1YUA4-F1
#
_entry.id   AF-W1YUA4-F1
#
_cell.length_a   1.000
_cell.length_b   1.000
_cell.length_c   1.000
_cell.angle_alpha   90.00
_cell.angle_beta   90.00
_cell.angle_gamma   90.00
#
_symmetry.space_group_name_H-M   'P 1'
#
loop_
_entity.id
_entity.type
_entity.pdbx_description
1 polymer ?
#
loop_
_entity_poly.entity_id
_entity_poly.type
_entity_poly.pdbx_seq_one_letter_code
_entity_poly.pdbx_strand_id
1 'polypeptide(L)'
;MAAKRTMLWLLVWRALRLRFQRVSVVFAALMVGATIVTALFAVWFDINTKMSEELRTFGANFYIGPGHGSSMPQQELQSILDQAPQGLVHGASPWLYGMARTELEKVVMVGVWFESLQKLVPYWQVTGSWIGVSFDDRNAMIGVKLAERLNVQPGDSITLVDHNQRKNLQIKGIVESGDATDNMLIVSLDVAQAWLHQPGKISHGLLSVSNDVGQVENYASR
;
A
#
# COMPACT_ATOMS: atom_id res chain seq x y z
N MET A 1 -2.36 1.49 -67.79
CA MET A 1 -1.50 1.38 -66.59
C MET A 1 -1.73 0.10 -65.78
N ALA A 2 -2.95 -0.46 -65.71
CA ALA A 2 -3.24 -1.69 -64.96
C ALA A 2 -2.42 -2.93 -65.39
N ALA A 3 -2.31 -3.21 -66.69
CA ALA A 3 -1.60 -4.40 -67.21
C ALA A 3 -0.09 -4.44 -66.86
N LYS A 4 0.58 -3.29 -66.83
CA LYS A 4 2.00 -3.20 -66.41
C LYS A 4 2.19 -3.55 -64.93
N ARG A 5 1.24 -3.15 -64.07
CA ARG A 5 1.23 -3.49 -62.64
C ARG A 5 1.00 -5.00 -62.44
N THR A 6 0.12 -5.60 -63.22
CA THR A 6 -0.15 -7.05 -63.19
C THR A 6 1.08 -7.85 -63.61
N MET A 7 1.76 -7.44 -64.70
CA MET A 7 3.00 -8.09 -65.14
C MET A 7 4.15 -7.94 -64.13
N LEU A 8 4.33 -6.75 -63.53
CA LEU A 8 5.34 -6.54 -62.48
C LEU A 8 5.10 -7.44 -61.26
N TRP A 9 3.85 -7.56 -60.80
CA TRP A 9 3.50 -8.44 -59.69
C TRP A 9 3.75 -9.93 -60.00
N LEU A 10 3.40 -10.36 -61.21
CA LEU A 10 3.68 -11.72 -61.70
C LEU A 10 5.19 -12.02 -61.75
N LEU A 11 5.99 -11.05 -62.21
CA LEU A 11 7.45 -11.17 -62.26
C LEU A 11 8.07 -11.22 -60.85
N VAL A 12 7.61 -10.37 -59.92
CA VAL A 12 8.06 -10.37 -58.52
C VAL A 12 7.70 -11.68 -57.84
N TRP A 13 6.46 -12.16 -57.99
CA TRP A 13 6.01 -13.43 -57.40
C TRP A 13 6.80 -14.63 -57.93
N ARG A 14 7.04 -14.68 -59.24
CA ARG A 14 7.83 -15.74 -59.87
C ARG A 14 9.30 -15.66 -59.44
N ALA A 15 9.85 -14.46 -59.33
CA ALA A 15 11.20 -14.23 -58.82
C ALA A 15 11.35 -14.56 -57.33
N LEU A 16 10.30 -14.46 -56.52
CA LEU A 16 10.33 -14.91 -55.12
C LEU A 16 10.28 -16.44 -55.03
N ARG A 17 9.42 -17.08 -55.84
CA ARG A 17 9.26 -18.54 -55.87
C ARG A 17 10.51 -19.27 -56.38
N LEU A 18 11.23 -18.71 -57.36
CA LEU A 18 12.44 -19.33 -57.92
C LEU A 18 13.63 -19.38 -56.96
N ARG A 19 13.67 -18.50 -55.94
CA ARG A 19 14.71 -18.46 -54.89
C ARG A 19 14.11 -18.67 -53.50
N PHE A 20 13.08 -19.52 -53.42
CA PHE A 20 12.29 -19.76 -52.21
C PHE A 20 13.17 -20.02 -50.99
N GLN A 21 14.23 -20.82 -51.12
CA GLN A 21 15.16 -21.11 -50.00
C GLN A 21 15.82 -19.84 -49.43
N ARG A 22 16.36 -18.95 -50.27
CA ARG A 22 17.03 -17.72 -49.81
C ARG A 22 16.02 -16.70 -49.27
N VAL A 23 14.87 -16.59 -49.92
CA VAL A 23 13.80 -15.67 -49.52
C VAL A 23 13.22 -16.08 -48.16
N SER A 24 12.98 -17.37 -47.93
CA SER A 24 12.48 -17.89 -46.65
C SER A 24 13.43 -17.59 -45.49
N VAL A 25 14.75 -17.66 -45.67
CA VAL A 25 15.72 -17.29 -44.62
C VAL A 25 15.60 -15.81 -44.25
N VAL A 26 15.45 -14.92 -45.24
CA VAL A 26 15.27 -13.48 -45.00
C VAL A 26 13.95 -13.20 -44.27
N PHE A 27 12.85 -13.84 -44.70
CA PHE A 27 11.57 -13.71 -44.02
C PHE A 27 11.61 -14.26 -42.59
N ALA A 28 12.28 -15.39 -42.36
CA ALA A 28 12.46 -15.94 -41.02
C ALA A 28 13.23 -14.97 -40.11
N ALA A 29 14.32 -14.37 -40.61
CA ALA A 29 15.08 -13.38 -39.84
C ALA A 29 14.24 -12.14 -39.49
N LEU A 30 13.47 -11.62 -40.45
CA LEU A 30 12.56 -10.49 -40.21
C LEU A 30 11.44 -10.86 -39.22
N MET A 31 10.90 -12.07 -39.32
CA MET A 31 9.86 -12.57 -38.43
C MET A 31 10.38 -12.69 -37.00
N VAL A 32 11.60 -13.21 -36.81
CA VAL A 32 12.26 -13.25 -35.50
C VAL A 32 12.42 -11.84 -34.94
N GLY A 33 12.92 -10.89 -35.73
CA GLY A 33 13.04 -9.49 -35.31
C GLY A 33 11.70 -8.88 -34.90
N ALA A 34 10.66 -9.03 -35.72
CA ALA A 34 9.32 -8.51 -35.44
C ALA A 34 8.72 -9.17 -34.18
N THR A 35 8.96 -10.45 -33.96
CA THR A 35 8.45 -11.19 -32.79
C THR A 35 9.14 -10.71 -31.52
N ILE A 36 10.46 -10.52 -31.55
CA ILE A 36 11.22 -9.97 -30.41
C ILE A 36 10.72 -8.56 -30.07
N VAL A 37 10.58 -7.68 -31.07
CA VAL A 37 10.08 -6.31 -30.86
C VAL A 37 8.66 -6.35 -30.27
N THR A 38 7.77 -7.19 -30.82
CA THR A 38 6.39 -7.33 -30.31
C THR A 38 6.35 -7.87 -28.88
N ALA A 39 7.19 -8.86 -28.56
CA ALA A 39 7.28 -9.43 -27.21
C ALA A 39 7.80 -8.39 -26.21
N LEU A 40 8.83 -7.62 -26.57
CA LEU A 40 9.34 -6.52 -25.74
C LEU A 40 8.30 -5.42 -25.53
N PHE A 41 7.52 -5.09 -26.56
CA PHE A 41 6.41 -4.14 -26.44
C PHE A 41 5.31 -4.65 -25.49
N ALA A 42 4.95 -5.92 -25.58
CA ALA A 42 3.94 -6.52 -24.69
C ALA A 42 4.41 -6.45 -23.22
N VAL A 43 5.67 -6.80 -22.96
CA VAL A 43 6.26 -6.68 -21.61
C VAL A 43 6.29 -5.23 -21.14
N TRP A 44 6.66 -4.28 -22.03
CA TRP A 44 6.71 -2.86 -21.67
C TRP A 44 5.35 -2.29 -21.27
N PHE A 45 4.25 -2.71 -21.91
CA PHE A 45 2.91 -2.29 -21.50
C PHE A 45 2.43 -3.01 -20.23
N ASP A 46 2.74 -4.29 -20.08
CA ASP A 46 2.30 -5.12 -18.94
C ASP A 46 3.03 -4.77 -17.62
N ILE A 47 4.26 -4.25 -17.71
CA ILE A 47 5.07 -3.98 -16.52
C ILE A 47 4.53 -2.84 -15.67
N ASN A 48 3.92 -1.80 -16.26
CA ASN A 48 3.42 -0.66 -15.50
C ASN A 48 2.23 -1.04 -14.60
N THR A 49 1.33 -1.89 -15.09
CA THR A 49 0.20 -2.41 -14.32
C THR A 49 0.66 -3.41 -13.26
N LYS A 50 1.54 -4.36 -13.62
CA LYS A 50 2.05 -5.35 -12.66
C LYS A 50 2.90 -4.76 -11.56
N MET A 51 3.77 -3.79 -11.85
CA MET A 51 4.56 -3.12 -10.82
C MET A 51 3.66 -2.43 -9.80
N SER A 52 2.57 -1.79 -10.23
CA SER A 52 1.65 -1.11 -9.32
C SER A 52 0.87 -2.10 -8.44
N GLU A 53 0.46 -3.25 -8.99
CA GLU A 53 -0.20 -4.31 -8.23
C GLU A 53 0.75 -4.97 -7.21
N GLU A 54 1.99 -5.27 -7.60
CA GLU A 54 3.00 -5.83 -6.71
C GLU A 54 3.44 -4.82 -5.64
N LEU A 55 3.54 -3.53 -5.97
CA LEU A 55 3.83 -2.46 -5.01
C LEU A 55 2.73 -2.31 -3.96
N ARG A 56 1.46 -2.56 -4.33
CA ARG A 56 0.34 -2.58 -3.39
C ARG A 56 0.40 -3.76 -2.43
N THR A 57 0.98 -4.89 -2.83
CA THR A 57 1.24 -6.02 -1.94
C THR A 57 2.22 -5.66 -0.82
N PHE A 58 3.10 -4.67 -1.03
CA PHE A 58 3.98 -4.13 0.01
C PHE A 58 3.30 -3.13 0.97
N GLY A 59 2.04 -2.77 0.72
CA GLY A 59 1.23 -1.94 1.61
C GLY A 59 1.11 -0.47 1.18
N ALA A 60 1.09 0.43 2.15
CA ALA A 60 0.99 1.87 1.90
C ALA A 60 2.13 2.36 1.00
N ASN A 61 1.79 3.06 -0.08
CA ASN A 61 2.74 3.54 -1.08
C ASN A 61 2.82 5.08 -1.15
N PHE A 62 2.05 5.78 -0.32
CA PHE A 62 2.08 7.24 -0.24
C PHE A 62 2.06 7.70 1.22
N TYR A 63 2.96 8.62 1.55
CA TYR A 63 3.17 9.16 2.90
C TYR A 63 2.81 10.65 2.90
N ILE A 64 1.99 11.06 3.85
CA ILE A 64 1.65 12.47 4.09
C ILE A 64 2.08 12.81 5.51
N GLY A 65 3.00 13.75 5.65
CA GLY A 65 3.47 14.19 6.96
C GLY A 65 3.62 15.70 7.03
N PRO A 66 3.85 16.24 8.23
CA PRO A 66 4.07 17.66 8.41
C PRO A 66 5.33 18.11 7.67
N GLY A 67 5.29 19.26 6.99
CA GLY A 67 6.48 19.86 6.40
C GLY A 67 7.52 20.27 7.46
N HIS A 68 7.06 20.61 8.66
CA HIS A 68 7.89 20.92 9.83
C HIS A 68 7.27 20.37 11.12
N GLY A 69 8.10 19.80 12.00
CA GLY A 69 7.67 19.25 13.29
C GLY A 69 7.33 17.75 13.24
N SER A 70 6.62 17.26 14.26
CA SER A 70 6.31 15.84 14.45
C SER A 70 4.81 15.50 14.41
N SER A 71 3.95 16.49 14.17
CA SER A 71 2.50 16.32 14.11
C SER A 71 1.85 17.25 13.09
N MET A 72 0.76 16.79 12.48
CA MET A 72 -0.13 17.56 11.61
C MET A 72 -1.60 17.42 12.07
N PRO A 73 -2.49 18.35 11.68
CA PRO A 73 -3.92 18.22 11.93
C PRO A 73 -4.53 17.02 11.19
N GLN A 74 -5.36 16.23 11.88
CA GLN A 74 -6.14 15.16 11.26
C GLN A 74 -7.09 15.68 10.18
N GLN A 75 -7.64 16.88 10.39
CA GLN A 75 -8.56 17.51 9.45
C GLN A 75 -7.91 17.80 8.10
N GLU A 76 -6.60 18.05 8.08
CA GLU A 76 -5.85 18.26 6.84
C GLU A 76 -5.79 16.98 6.02
N LEU A 77 -5.47 15.84 6.64
CA LEU A 77 -5.55 14.52 5.99
C LEU A 77 -6.97 14.25 5.47
N GLN A 78 -8.01 14.54 6.26
CA GLN A 78 -9.38 14.35 5.81
C GLN A 78 -9.71 15.20 4.58
N SER A 79 -9.31 16.47 4.60
CA SER A 79 -9.55 17.40 3.49
C SER A 79 -8.85 16.94 2.20
N ILE A 80 -7.66 16.35 2.32
CA ILE A 80 -6.92 15.74 1.21
C ILE A 80 -7.71 14.54 0.67
N LEU A 81 -8.14 13.63 1.55
CA LEU A 81 -8.92 12.45 1.15
C LEU A 81 -10.24 12.82 0.47
N ASP A 82 -10.93 13.85 0.94
CA ASP A 82 -12.20 14.32 0.37
C ASP A 82 -12.02 14.95 -1.03
N GLN A 83 -10.83 15.48 -1.34
CA GLN A 83 -10.48 16.06 -2.64
C GLN A 83 -9.91 15.04 -3.63
N ALA A 84 -9.61 13.82 -3.18
CA ALA A 84 -9.04 12.79 -4.03
C ALA A 84 -10.07 12.31 -5.09
N PRO A 85 -9.66 12.14 -6.37
CA PRO A 85 -10.48 11.51 -7.39
C PRO A 85 -11.01 10.15 -6.96
N GLN A 86 -12.25 9.83 -7.36
CA GLN A 86 -12.84 8.53 -7.07
C GLN A 86 -11.99 7.40 -7.66
N GLY A 87 -11.68 6.40 -6.82
CA GLY A 87 -10.86 5.25 -7.21
C GLY A 87 -9.35 5.47 -7.10
N LEU A 88 -8.88 6.69 -6.81
CA LEU A 88 -7.45 6.96 -6.62
C LEU A 88 -6.95 6.40 -5.28
N VAL A 89 -7.68 6.62 -4.18
CA VAL A 89 -7.31 6.14 -2.84
C VAL A 89 -8.09 4.87 -2.52
N HIS A 90 -7.37 3.77 -2.29
CA HIS A 90 -7.94 2.48 -1.91
C HIS A 90 -8.06 2.29 -0.40
N GLY A 91 -7.16 2.92 0.35
CA GLY A 91 -7.16 2.93 1.80
C GLY A 91 -6.31 4.07 2.33
N ALA A 92 -6.68 4.60 3.48
CA ALA A 92 -5.94 5.64 4.17
C ALA A 92 -6.11 5.49 5.68
N SER A 93 -5.02 5.66 6.43
CA SER A 93 -5.05 5.64 7.88
C SER A 93 -4.09 6.70 8.40
N PRO A 94 -4.52 7.55 9.33
CA PRO A 94 -3.61 8.32 10.15
C PRO A 94 -2.85 7.40 11.08
N TRP A 95 -1.68 7.86 11.47
CA TRP A 95 -0.80 7.26 12.45
C TRP A 95 -0.44 8.33 13.47
N LEU A 96 -0.73 8.09 14.74
CA LEU A 96 -0.32 8.94 15.85
C LEU A 96 0.53 8.11 16.82
N TYR A 97 1.82 8.44 16.92
CA TYR A 97 2.70 7.79 17.88
C TYR A 97 2.74 8.54 19.20
N GLY A 98 2.89 7.78 20.27
CA GLY A 98 3.26 8.32 21.56
C GLY A 98 3.71 7.25 22.54
N MET A 99 4.23 7.71 23.66
CA MET A 99 4.59 6.81 24.75
C MET A 99 3.39 6.62 25.67
N ALA A 100 3.04 5.38 25.94
CA ALA A 100 2.09 5.01 26.98
C ALA A 100 2.82 4.21 28.06
N ARG A 101 2.26 4.17 29.26
CA ARG A 101 2.77 3.33 30.34
C ARG A 101 1.72 2.27 30.64
N THR A 102 2.15 1.02 30.70
CA THR A 102 1.35 -0.10 31.21
C THR A 102 1.68 -0.33 32.68
N GLU A 103 0.99 -1.24 33.33
CA GLU A 103 1.32 -1.66 34.71
C GLU A 103 2.74 -2.24 34.83
N LEU A 104 3.26 -2.82 33.74
CA LEU A 104 4.57 -3.48 33.69
C LEU A 104 5.69 -2.51 33.25
N GLU A 105 5.51 -1.80 32.14
CA GLU A 105 6.57 -0.97 31.56
C GLU A 105 6.06 0.18 30.68
N LYS A 106 6.98 0.99 30.16
CA LYS A 106 6.67 2.00 29.15
C LYS A 106 6.68 1.35 27.77
N VAL A 107 5.64 1.61 26.99
CA VAL A 107 5.45 1.04 25.66
C VAL A 107 5.22 2.15 24.64
N VAL A 108 5.57 1.87 23.39
CA VAL A 108 5.19 2.74 22.27
C VAL A 108 3.77 2.38 21.86
N MET A 109 2.91 3.38 21.81
CA MET A 109 1.54 3.28 21.32
C MET A 109 1.45 3.92 19.93
N VAL A 110 0.63 3.34 19.07
CA VAL A 110 0.22 3.93 17.81
C VAL A 110 -1.31 3.93 17.68
N GLY A 111 -1.87 5.09 17.34
CA GLY A 111 -3.29 5.27 17.03
C GLY A 111 -3.54 5.24 15.52
N VAL A 112 -4.51 4.45 15.08
CA VAL A 112 -4.83 4.23 13.66
C VAL A 112 -6.34 4.16 13.38
N TRP A 113 -6.73 4.21 12.11
CA TRP A 113 -8.07 3.85 11.64
C TRP A 113 -8.13 2.39 11.22
N PHE A 114 -8.62 1.54 12.11
CA PHE A 114 -8.67 0.09 11.90
C PHE A 114 -9.46 -0.33 10.67
N GLU A 115 -10.53 0.39 10.30
CA GLU A 115 -11.37 0.06 9.15
C GLU A 115 -10.61 0.08 7.81
N SER A 116 -9.57 0.91 7.72
CA SER A 116 -8.73 1.07 6.53
C SER A 116 -7.37 0.40 6.68
N LEU A 117 -6.97 0.06 7.90
CA LEU A 117 -5.65 -0.50 8.20
C LEU A 117 -5.39 -1.79 7.42
N GLN A 118 -6.33 -2.73 7.40
CA GLN A 118 -6.14 -4.02 6.73
C GLN A 118 -5.82 -3.88 5.22
N LYS A 119 -6.30 -2.81 4.58
CA LYS A 119 -5.99 -2.51 3.18
C LYS A 119 -4.59 -1.93 2.98
N LEU A 120 -4.05 -1.26 4.00
CA LEU A 120 -2.74 -0.61 3.98
C LEU A 120 -1.60 -1.56 4.35
N VAL A 121 -1.89 -2.59 5.13
CA VAL A 121 -0.89 -3.54 5.63
C VAL A 121 -1.29 -4.99 5.32
N PRO A 122 -1.45 -5.35 4.04
CA PRO A 122 -1.84 -6.70 3.64
C PRO A 122 -0.82 -7.78 4.02
N TYR A 123 0.42 -7.37 4.30
CA TYR A 123 1.52 -8.24 4.71
C TYR A 123 1.52 -8.58 6.21
N TRP A 124 0.70 -7.93 7.03
CA TRP A 124 0.62 -8.23 8.46
C TRP A 124 -0.01 -9.59 8.72
N GLN A 125 0.69 -10.42 9.49
CA GLN A 125 0.13 -11.67 9.98
C GLN A 125 -0.52 -11.41 11.34
N VAL A 126 -1.80 -11.77 11.45
CA VAL A 126 -2.57 -11.54 12.68
C VAL A 126 -3.02 -12.86 13.29
N THR A 127 -2.59 -13.09 14.53
CA THR A 127 -3.09 -14.18 15.36
C THR A 127 -4.20 -13.65 16.25
N GLY A 128 -5.40 -14.22 16.17
CA GLY A 128 -6.59 -13.72 16.86
C GLY A 128 -7.56 -13.07 15.87
N SER A 129 -7.99 -11.84 16.13
CA SER A 129 -8.95 -11.11 15.30
C SER A 129 -8.50 -9.67 15.05
N TRP A 130 -8.77 -9.19 13.83
CA TRP A 130 -8.66 -7.78 13.50
C TRP A 130 -9.73 -6.97 14.23
N ILE A 131 -9.39 -5.74 14.60
CA ILE A 131 -10.38 -4.73 14.96
C ILE A 131 -10.93 -4.15 13.65
N GLY A 132 -12.26 -4.12 13.50
CA GLY A 132 -12.90 -3.72 12.24
C GLY A 132 -13.46 -2.30 12.23
N VAL A 133 -13.45 -1.60 13.37
CA VAL A 133 -14.08 -0.28 13.52
C VAL A 133 -13.12 0.71 14.16
N SER A 134 -13.10 1.95 13.65
CA SER A 134 -12.18 3.00 14.09
C SER A 134 -12.54 3.61 15.45
N PHE A 135 -13.80 3.49 15.89
CA PHE A 135 -14.29 4.02 17.18
C PHE A 135 -14.15 3.03 18.35
N ASP A 136 -13.45 1.91 18.16
CA ASP A 136 -13.27 0.91 19.21
C ASP A 136 -12.38 1.48 20.33
N ASP A 137 -12.98 1.69 21.50
CA ASP A 137 -12.30 2.25 22.66
C ASP A 137 -11.94 1.19 23.72
N ARG A 138 -12.21 -0.09 23.45
CA ARG A 138 -12.04 -1.19 24.42
C ARG A 138 -11.02 -2.20 23.98
N ASN A 139 -10.69 -2.25 22.70
CA ASN A 139 -9.82 -3.24 22.14
C ASN A 139 -8.52 -2.62 21.63
N ALA A 140 -7.47 -3.43 21.65
CA ALA A 140 -6.18 -3.12 21.07
C ALA A 140 -5.64 -4.32 20.30
N MET A 141 -4.73 -4.04 19.37
CA MET A 141 -3.85 -5.04 18.79
C MET A 141 -2.44 -4.78 19.31
N ILE A 142 -1.58 -5.80 19.31
CA ILE A 142 -0.24 -5.69 19.89
C ILE A 142 0.78 -6.37 18.98
N GLY A 143 1.94 -5.75 18.81
CA GLY A 143 3.04 -6.35 18.07
C GLY A 143 3.59 -7.61 18.76
N VAL A 144 4.03 -8.59 17.99
CA VAL A 144 4.46 -9.92 18.49
C VAL A 144 5.56 -9.82 19.55
N LYS A 145 6.58 -8.97 19.35
CA LYS A 145 7.69 -8.80 20.31
C LYS A 145 7.25 -8.12 21.60
N LEU A 146 6.29 -7.19 21.51
CA LEU A 146 5.71 -6.56 22.71
C LEU A 146 4.81 -7.55 23.45
N ALA A 147 4.04 -8.36 22.74
CA ALA A 147 3.17 -9.38 23.32
C ALA A 147 3.98 -10.43 24.10
N GLU A 148 5.08 -10.92 23.52
CA GLU A 148 6.02 -11.83 24.19
C GLU A 148 6.61 -11.22 25.47
N ARG A 149 7.05 -9.95 25.40
CA ARG A 149 7.67 -9.26 26.54
C ARG A 149 6.70 -9.04 27.68
N LEU A 150 5.45 -8.70 27.37
CA LEU A 150 4.38 -8.53 28.36
C LEU A 150 3.71 -9.85 28.75
N ASN A 151 4.08 -10.96 28.08
CA ASN A 151 3.51 -12.29 28.25
C ASN A 151 1.98 -12.31 28.14
N VAL A 152 1.45 -11.68 27.08
CA VAL A 152 0.01 -11.58 26.80
C VAL A 152 -0.38 -12.35 25.53
N GLN A 153 -1.60 -12.87 25.52
CA GLN A 153 -2.22 -13.61 24.42
C GLN A 153 -3.52 -12.93 23.95
N PRO A 154 -4.04 -13.27 22.75
CA PRO A 154 -5.36 -12.79 22.34
C PRO A 154 -6.43 -13.18 23.37
N GLY A 155 -7.23 -12.21 23.81
CA GLY A 155 -8.21 -12.34 24.89
C GLY A 155 -7.76 -11.76 26.23
N ASP A 156 -6.46 -11.59 26.44
CA ASP A 156 -5.93 -10.92 27.64
C ASP A 156 -6.21 -9.42 27.61
N SER A 157 -5.93 -8.75 28.73
CA SER A 157 -6.13 -7.30 28.84
C SER A 157 -4.84 -6.60 29.25
N ILE A 158 -4.61 -5.42 28.68
CA ILE A 158 -3.55 -4.49 29.07
C ILE A 158 -4.20 -3.25 29.67
N THR A 159 -3.74 -2.89 30.87
CA THR A 159 -4.12 -1.63 31.50
C THR A 159 -3.09 -0.56 31.21
N LEU A 160 -3.50 0.48 30.52
CA LEU A 160 -2.75 1.73 30.42
C LEU A 160 -2.91 2.51 31.73
N VAL A 161 -1.80 3.05 32.22
CA VAL A 161 -1.72 3.80 33.47
C VAL A 161 -1.05 5.13 33.21
N ASP A 162 -1.77 6.20 33.51
CA ASP A 162 -1.23 7.54 33.65
C ASP A 162 -1.64 8.07 35.03
N HIS A 163 -0.89 8.99 35.62
CA HIS A 163 -0.94 9.43 37.02
C HIS A 163 -2.30 9.28 37.72
N ASN A 164 -3.38 9.78 37.10
CA ASN A 164 -4.76 9.72 37.62
C ASN A 164 -5.76 8.95 36.73
N GLN A 165 -5.33 8.31 35.65
CA GLN A 165 -6.22 7.63 34.71
C GLN A 165 -5.76 6.18 34.45
N ARG A 166 -6.74 5.29 34.35
CA ARG A 166 -6.52 3.90 33.92
C ARG A 166 -7.47 3.58 32.79
N LYS A 167 -6.96 2.97 31.72
CA LYS A 167 -7.77 2.48 30.60
C LYS A 167 -7.43 1.03 30.36
N ASN A 168 -8.42 0.16 30.51
CA ASN A 168 -8.26 -1.25 30.22
C ASN A 168 -8.59 -1.52 28.75
N LEU A 169 -7.71 -2.27 28.06
CA LEU A 169 -7.86 -2.63 26.66
C LEU A 169 -7.71 -4.14 26.50
N GLN A 170 -8.67 -4.79 25.83
CA GLN A 170 -8.58 -6.21 25.49
C GLN A 170 -7.75 -6.40 24.22
N ILE A 171 -6.82 -7.36 24.26
CA ILE A 171 -6.00 -7.73 23.11
C ILE A 171 -6.83 -8.61 22.19
N LYS A 172 -7.23 -8.06 21.03
CA LYS A 172 -7.98 -8.81 20.01
C LYS A 172 -7.09 -9.62 19.10
N GLY A 173 -5.91 -9.10 18.80
CA GLY A 173 -4.98 -9.74 17.89
C GLY A 173 -3.54 -9.38 18.17
N ILE A 174 -2.66 -10.35 17.96
CA ILE A 174 -1.21 -10.15 17.92
C ILE A 174 -0.80 -9.99 16.46
N VAL A 175 -0.02 -8.95 16.18
CA VAL A 175 0.44 -8.55 14.85
C VAL A 175 1.91 -8.88 14.69
N GLU A 176 2.24 -9.58 13.62
CA GLU A 176 3.61 -9.71 13.11
C GLU A 176 3.71 -8.92 11.80
N SER A 177 4.44 -7.82 11.88
CA SER A 177 4.67 -6.85 10.80
C SER A 177 6.02 -7.03 10.12
N GLY A 178 7.01 -7.57 10.85
CA GLY A 178 8.40 -7.65 10.40
C GLY A 178 9.17 -6.34 10.52
N ASP A 179 8.54 -5.29 11.08
CA ASP A 179 9.13 -3.95 11.24
C ASP A 179 9.06 -3.46 12.71
N ALA A 180 9.17 -2.14 12.92
CA ALA A 180 9.13 -1.55 14.26
C ALA A 180 7.78 -1.77 14.97
N THR A 181 6.69 -1.96 14.23
CA THR A 181 5.32 -2.17 14.75
C THR A 181 5.23 -3.43 15.62
N ASP A 182 6.13 -4.41 15.43
CA ASP A 182 6.23 -5.61 16.29
C ASP A 182 6.46 -5.26 17.78
N ASN A 183 6.95 -4.06 18.08
CA ASN A 183 7.21 -3.59 19.44
C ASN A 183 6.17 -2.57 19.94
N MET A 184 5.04 -2.42 19.24
CA MET A 184 4.06 -1.35 19.51
C MET A 184 2.71 -1.90 19.97
N LEU A 185 2.02 -1.10 20.77
CA LEU A 185 0.61 -1.27 21.06
C LEU A 185 -0.21 -0.46 20.05
N ILE A 186 -1.13 -1.12 19.36
CA ILE A 186 -1.93 -0.52 18.29
C ILE A 186 -3.35 -0.33 18.82
N VAL A 187 -3.84 0.91 18.81
CA VAL A 187 -5.17 1.30 19.32
C VAL A 187 -5.89 2.16 18.29
N SER A 188 -7.17 2.44 18.54
CA SER A 188 -7.90 3.41 17.72
C SER A 188 -7.27 4.79 17.86
N LEU A 189 -7.34 5.58 16.79
CA LEU A 189 -6.83 6.94 16.80
C LEU A 189 -7.43 7.76 17.94
N ASP A 190 -8.74 7.63 18.19
CA ASP A 190 -9.44 8.38 19.24
C ASP A 190 -8.88 8.05 20.63
N VAL A 191 -8.59 6.77 20.91
CA VAL A 191 -7.94 6.35 22.16
C VAL A 191 -6.54 6.94 22.27
N ALA A 192 -5.73 6.89 21.21
CA ALA A 192 -4.39 7.45 21.23
C ALA A 192 -4.41 8.97 21.43
N GLN A 193 -5.29 9.71 20.73
CA GLN A 193 -5.42 11.15 20.85
C GLN A 193 -5.86 11.57 22.26
N ALA A 194 -6.84 10.86 22.83
CA ALA A 194 -7.30 11.12 24.20
C ALA A 194 -6.19 10.83 25.23
N TRP A 195 -5.52 9.68 25.10
CA TRP A 195 -4.48 9.23 26.03
C TRP A 195 -3.21 10.08 25.97
N LEU A 196 -2.82 10.54 24.78
CA LEU A 196 -1.64 11.36 24.56
C LEU A 196 -1.90 12.86 24.71
N HIS A 197 -3.14 13.26 25.02
CA HIS A 197 -3.59 14.66 25.07
C HIS A 197 -3.31 15.44 23.78
N GLN A 198 -3.54 14.78 22.63
CA GLN A 198 -3.30 15.33 21.30
C GLN A 198 -4.59 15.28 20.44
N PRO A 199 -5.67 15.98 20.84
CA PRO A 199 -6.94 15.92 20.12
C PRO A 199 -6.80 16.46 18.69
N GLY A 200 -7.31 15.71 17.71
CA GLY A 200 -7.31 16.11 16.30
C GLY A 200 -5.92 16.21 15.66
N LYS A 201 -4.88 15.65 16.30
CA LYS A 201 -3.52 15.60 15.75
C LYS A 201 -3.13 14.19 15.38
N ILE A 202 -2.28 14.09 14.37
CA ILE A 202 -1.69 12.83 13.89
C ILE A 202 -0.20 13.07 13.66
N SER A 203 0.62 12.04 13.72
CA SER A 203 2.03 12.14 13.34
C SER A 203 2.17 12.22 11.82
N HIS A 204 1.46 11.35 11.10
CA HIS A 204 1.41 11.31 9.64
C HIS A 204 0.20 10.50 9.15
N GLY A 205 -0.09 10.55 7.85
CA GLY A 205 -1.04 9.70 7.16
C GLY A 205 -0.35 8.75 6.19
N LEU A 206 -0.79 7.50 6.16
CA LEU A 206 -0.37 6.51 5.17
C LEU A 206 -1.54 6.19 4.25
N LEU A 207 -1.27 6.17 2.95
CA LEU A 207 -2.26 5.92 1.91
C LEU A 207 -1.78 4.82 0.96
N SER A 208 -2.74 4.05 0.46
CA SER A 208 -2.56 3.17 -0.70
C SER A 208 -3.29 3.80 -1.87
N VAL A 209 -2.51 4.20 -2.88
CA VAL A 209 -2.96 5.01 -4.02
C VAL A 209 -2.71 4.25 -5.32
N SER A 210 -3.67 4.25 -6.24
CA SER A 210 -3.55 3.63 -7.56
C SER A 210 -2.64 4.46 -8.46
N ASN A 211 -1.66 3.82 -9.11
CA ASN A 211 -0.82 4.46 -10.12
C ASN A 211 -1.22 4.05 -11.53
N ASP A 212 -2.50 4.22 -11.86
CA ASP A 212 -2.99 4.04 -13.21
C ASP A 212 -2.74 5.34 -14.00
N VAL A 213 -1.48 5.52 -14.40
CA VAL A 213 -1.00 6.54 -15.35
C VAL A 213 -1.03 8.00 -14.85
N GLY A 214 0.03 8.43 -14.15
CA GLY A 214 0.37 9.85 -13.93
C GLY A 214 -0.57 10.67 -13.02
N GLN A 215 -1.60 10.03 -12.45
CA GLN A 215 -2.57 10.71 -11.57
C GLN A 215 -1.95 11.08 -10.22
N VAL A 216 -1.01 10.27 -9.72
CA VAL A 216 -0.31 10.52 -8.45
C VAL A 216 0.54 11.79 -8.52
N GLU A 217 1.29 12.01 -9.61
CA GLU A 217 2.13 13.20 -9.78
C GLU A 217 1.30 14.49 -9.89
N ASN A 218 0.18 14.45 -10.62
CA ASN A 218 -0.75 15.58 -10.71
C ASN A 218 -1.48 15.88 -9.40
N TYR A 219 -1.67 14.87 -8.56
CA TYR A 219 -2.29 15.01 -7.25
C TYR A 219 -1.29 15.53 -6.21
N ALA A 220 -0.08 14.98 -6.19
CA ALA A 220 0.98 15.37 -5.26
C ALA A 220 1.57 16.76 -5.53
N SER A 221 1.38 17.31 -6.73
CA SER A 221 1.86 18.66 -7.11
C SER A 221 0.85 19.79 -6.82
N ARG A 222 -0.34 19.46 -6.31
CA ARG A 222 -1.35 20.43 -5.87
C ARG A 222 -1.24 20.68 -4.37
#